data_AF-A0A8D9D1A6-F1
#
_entry.id   AF-A0A8D9D1A6-F1
#
_cell.length_a   1.000
_cell.length_b   1.000
_cell.length_c   1.000
_cell.angle_alpha   90.00
_cell.angle_beta   90.00
_cell.angle_gamma   90.00
#
_symmetry.space_group_name_H-M   'P 1'
#
loop_
_entity.id
_entity.type
_entity.pdbx_description
1 polymer ?
#
loop_
_entity_poly.entity_id
_entity_poly.type
_entity_poly.pdbx_seq_one_letter_code
_entity_poly.pdbx_strand_id
1 'polypeptide(L)' 'MLLNQLWSENGNIKNLLSNSFFQLQANCAITDIQNQVKPLKEVREVMVKAYQKVSS' A
#
# COMPACT_ATOMS: atom_id res chain seq x y z
N MET A 1 26.02 7.39 -1.85
CA MET A 1 25.10 6.27 -2.14
C MET A 1 24.48 6.38 -3.53
N LEU A 2 23.73 7.46 -3.86
CA LEU A 2 23.19 7.66 -5.20
C LEU A 2 24.27 7.90 -6.28
N LEU A 3 25.25 8.79 -6.01
CA LEU A 3 26.38 8.99 -6.95
C LEU A 3 27.13 7.69 -7.25
N ASN A 4 27.38 6.85 -6.24
CA ASN A 4 28.03 5.55 -6.43
C ASN A 4 27.19 4.61 -7.32
N GLN A 5 25.87 4.74 -7.32
CA GLN A 5 25.00 3.98 -8.23
C GLN A 5 24.89 4.62 -9.61
N LEU A 6 25.15 5.93 -9.75
CA LEU A 6 25.16 6.60 -11.06
C LEU A 6 26.47 6.40 -11.82
N TRP A 7 27.57 6.24 -11.08
CA TRP A 7 28.91 6.12 -11.66
C TRP A 7 29.40 4.67 -11.76
N SER A 8 28.69 3.73 -11.13
CA SER A 8 28.98 2.30 -11.27
C SER A 8 28.37 1.77 -12.56
N GLU A 9 29.15 1.05 -13.35
CA GLU A 9 28.72 0.39 -14.59
C GLU A 9 27.53 -0.57 -14.38
N ASN A 10 27.42 -1.13 -13.17
CA ASN A 10 26.32 -2.02 -12.74
C ASN A 10 25.35 -1.35 -11.76
N GLY A 11 25.41 -0.03 -11.63
CA GLY A 11 24.57 0.70 -10.70
C GLY A 11 23.09 0.65 -11.10
N ASN A 12 22.23 0.25 -10.17
CA ASN A 12 20.78 0.15 -10.42
C ASN A 12 20.01 0.73 -9.24
N ILE A 13 19.76 2.03 -9.32
CA ILE A 13 19.06 2.79 -8.28
C ILE A 13 17.66 2.24 -8.03
N LYS A 14 16.96 1.80 -9.08
CA LYS A 14 15.63 1.21 -8.95
C LYS A 14 15.69 -0.07 -8.12
N ASN A 15 16.64 -0.95 -8.41
CA ASN A 15 16.85 -2.17 -7.64
C ASN A 15 17.26 -1.88 -6.19
N LEU A 16 18.11 -0.88 -5.96
CA LEU A 16 18.51 -0.46 -4.61
C LEU A 16 17.30 0.04 -3.80
N LEU A 17 16.43 0.86 -4.40
CA LEU A 17 15.26 1.41 -3.72
C LEU A 17 14.20 0.32 -3.50
N SER A 18 13.91 -0.50 -4.51
CA SER A 18 12.92 -1.58 -4.43
C SER A 18 13.28 -2.67 -3.42
N ASN A 19 14.58 -2.92 -3.20
CA ASN A 19 15.05 -3.89 -2.20
C ASN A 19 15.50 -3.22 -0.88
N SER A 20 15.19 -1.94 -0.69
CA SER A 20 15.54 -1.24 0.54
C SER A 20 14.64 -1.65 1.70
N PHE A 21 15.17 -1.54 2.92
CA PHE A 21 14.38 -1.73 4.14
C PHE A 21 13.17 -0.78 4.22
N PHE A 22 13.30 0.44 3.71
CA PHE A 22 12.19 1.38 3.62
C PHE A 22 11.06 0.88 2.72
N GLN A 23 11.39 0.26 1.58
CA GLN A 23 10.38 -0.34 0.71
C GLN A 23 9.68 -1.53 1.38
N LEU A 24 10.42 -2.34 2.15
CA LEU A 24 9.84 -3.43 2.94
C LEU A 24 8.84 -2.88 3.98
N GLN A 25 9.22 -1.85 4.73
CA GLN A 25 8.34 -1.19 5.70
C GLN A 25 7.09 -0.61 5.04
N ALA A 26 7.24 0.05 3.89
CA ALA A 26 6.12 0.58 3.12
C ALA A 26 5.16 -0.53 2.68
N ASN A 27 5.69 -1.67 2.20
CA ASN A 27 4.88 -2.81 1.79
C ASN A 27 4.08 -3.41 2.96
N CYS A 28 4.71 -3.55 4.14
CA CYS A 28 4.02 -3.97 5.36
C CYS A 28 2.91 -2.99 5.74
N ALA A 29 3.20 -1.69 5.80
CA ALA A 29 2.21 -0.67 6.14
C ALA A 29 1.04 -0.63 5.15
N ILE A 30 1.31 -0.74 3.84
CA ILE A 30 0.26 -0.83 2.82
C ILE A 30 -0.63 -2.05 3.06
N THR A 31 -0.03 -3.20 3.38
CA THR A 31 -0.76 -4.44 3.65
C THR A 31 -1.66 -4.29 4.88
N ASP A 32 -1.15 -3.70 5.95
CA ASP A 32 -1.92 -3.44 7.17
C ASP A 32 -3.10 -2.50 6.91
N ILE A 33 -2.87 -1.41 6.16
CA ILE A 33 -3.92 -0.49 5.76
C ILE A 33 -4.98 -1.21 4.89
N GLN A 34 -4.56 -2.04 3.94
CA GLN A 34 -5.50 -2.79 3.11
C GLN A 34 -6.35 -3.75 3.95
N ASN A 35 -5.76 -4.40 4.95
CA ASN A 35 -6.48 -5.27 5.87
C ASN A 35 -7.48 -4.51 6.75
N GLN A 36 -7.21 -3.26 7.11
CA GLN A 36 -8.15 -2.40 7.83
C GLN A 36 -9.26 -1.85 6.92
N VAL A 37 -8.95 -1.51 5.67
CA VAL A 37 -9.91 -0.91 4.73
C VAL A 37 -10.95 -1.91 4.24
N LYS A 38 -10.59 -3.19 4.07
CA LYS A 38 -11.53 -4.26 3.64
C LYS A 38 -12.78 -4.37 4.52
N PRO A 39 -12.68 -4.60 5.84
CA PRO A 39 -13.86 -4.72 6.70
C PRO A 39 -14.64 -3.39 6.78
N LEU A 40 -13.96 -2.25 6.71
CA LEU A 40 -14.63 -0.93 6.68
C LEU A 40 -15.48 -0.75 5.42
N LYS A 41 -15.03 -1.25 4.27
CA LYS A 41 -15.83 -1.25 3.03
C LYS A 41 -17.04 -2.15 3.14
N GLU A 42 -16.88 -3.35 3.70
CA GLU A 42 -17.98 -4.29 3.91
C GLU A 42 -19.06 -3.69 4.84
N VAL A 43 -18.64 -3.10 5.96
CA VAL A 43 -19.56 -2.42 6.89
C VAL A 43 -20.29 -1.27 6.19
N ARG A 44 -19.58 -0.46 5.40
CA ARG A 44 -20.20 0.62 4.61
C ARG A 44 -21.25 0.08 3.65
N GLU A 45 -20.96 -1.00 2.93
CA GLU A 45 -21.91 -1.60 1.99
C GLU A 45 -23.16 -2.15 2.67
N VAL A 46 -22.99 -2.79 3.84
CA VAL A 46 -24.12 -3.26 4.67
C VAL A 46 -24.96 -2.07 5.13
N MET A 47 -24.34 -1.00 5.63
CA MET A 47 -25.04 0.20 6.06
C MET A 47 -25.82 0.85 4.92
N VAL A 48 -25.20 1.04 3.75
CA VAL A 48 -25.88 1.62 2.57
C VAL A 48 -27.12 0.80 2.19
N LYS A 49 -27.02 -0.54 2.16
CA LYS A 49 -28.17 -1.41 1.89
C LYS A 49 -29.26 -1.29 2.97
N ALA A 50 -28.88 -1.20 4.24
CA ALA A 50 -29.83 -1.04 5.34
C ALA A 50 -30.60 0.29 5.23
N TYR A 51 -29.91 1.40 4.95
CA TYR A 51 -30.54 2.71 4.76
C TYR A 51 -31.49 2.73 3.56
N GLN A 52 -31.12 2.10 2.44
CA GLN A 52 -32.00 1.98 1.27
C GLN A 52 -33.27 1.18 1.57
N LYS A 53 -33.17 0.15 2.43
CA LYS A 53 -34.33 -0.66 2.85
C LYS A 53 -35.27 0.08 3.80
N VAL A 54 -34.78 1.01 4.61
CA VAL A 54 -35.60 1.82 5.55
C VAL A 54 -36.29 2.98 4.85
N SER A 55 -35.75 3.47 3.74
CA SER A 55 -36.31 4.58 2.96
C SER A 55 -37.32 4.16 1.88
N SER A 56 -37.64 2.87 1.78
CA SER A 56 -38.61 2.28 0.84
C SER A 56 -39.78 1.66 1.57
#